data_AF-A0A7S2SHD9-F1
#
_entry.id   AF-A0A7S2SHD9-F1
#
_cell.length_a   1.000
_cell.length_b   1.000
_cell.length_c   1.000
_cell.angle_alpha   90.00
_cell.angle_beta   90.00
_cell.angle_gamma   90.00
#
_symmetry.space_group_name_H-M   'P 1'
#
loop_
_entity.id
_entity.type
_entity.pdbx_description
1 polymer ?
#
loop_
_entity_poly.entity_id
_entity_poly.type
_entity_poly.pdbx_seq_one_letter_code
_entity_poly.pdbx_strand_id
1 'polypeptide(L)'
;AQWQRMPSQLLSDQCKKMRRPNPKFKSLDNVKPAGHFKYRVIIQDAKAIKRGGDNDLFFVPALAVSNDEQAKEEAALLALLHLTPNLPHERKLPDPYKTTWLNTVKSIKQSSNPMPS
;
A
#
# COMPACT_ATOMS: atom_id res chain seq x y z
N ALA A 1 -21.25 4.19 -14.19
CA ALA A 1 -20.08 4.90 -13.65
C ALA A 1 -19.58 4.17 -12.40
N GLN A 2 -18.61 3.25 -12.51
CA GLN A 2 -18.18 2.45 -11.34
C GLN A 2 -16.76 1.83 -11.47
N TRP A 3 -15.81 2.58 -12.03
CA TRP A 3 -14.43 2.11 -12.28
C TRP A 3 -13.41 2.62 -11.25
N GLN A 4 -13.86 3.44 -10.30
CA GLN A 4 -13.06 3.85 -9.14
C GLN A 4 -13.18 2.77 -8.06
N ARG A 5 -12.04 2.19 -7.65
CA ARG A 5 -11.94 1.25 -6.53
C ARG A 5 -11.00 1.82 -5.48
N MET A 6 -11.36 1.56 -4.23
CA MET A 6 -10.55 1.94 -3.08
C MET A 6 -9.18 1.23 -3.12
N PRO A 7 -8.07 1.88 -2.72
CA PRO A 7 -6.75 1.24 -2.69
C PRO A 7 -6.76 -0.06 -1.88
N SER A 8 -7.55 -0.16 -0.80
CA SER A 8 -7.73 -1.42 -0.04
C SER A 8 -8.35 -2.56 -0.86
N GLN A 9 -9.30 -2.25 -1.75
CA GLN A 9 -9.90 -3.24 -2.66
C GLN A 9 -8.93 -3.67 -3.74
N LEU A 10 -8.21 -2.72 -4.36
CA LEU A 10 -7.20 -3.02 -5.36
C LEU A 10 -6.07 -3.86 -4.78
N LEU A 11 -5.65 -3.56 -3.55
CA LEU A 11 -4.64 -4.34 -2.83
C LEU A 11 -5.07 -5.79 -2.64
N SER A 12 -6.31 -6.01 -2.20
CA SER A 12 -6.85 -7.37 -1.99
C SER A 12 -6.95 -8.14 -3.31
N ASP A 13 -7.45 -7.50 -4.37
CA ASP A 13 -7.55 -8.09 -5.72
C ASP A 13 -6.18 -8.47 -6.28
N GLN A 14 -5.20 -7.57 -6.11
CA GLN A 14 -3.84 -7.78 -6.57
C GLN A 14 -3.12 -8.88 -5.77
N CYS A 15 -3.33 -8.96 -4.45
CA CYS A 15 -2.82 -10.07 -3.65
C CYS A 15 -3.39 -11.40 -4.16
N LYS A 16 -4.70 -11.47 -4.36
CA LYS A 16 -5.38 -12.66 -4.90
C LYS A 16 -4.85 -13.05 -6.28
N LYS A 17 -4.66 -12.08 -7.18
CA LYS A 17 -4.11 -12.28 -8.52
C LYS A 17 -2.68 -12.82 -8.50
N MET A 18 -1.86 -12.35 -7.55
CA MET A 18 -0.49 -12.84 -7.35
C MET A 18 -0.42 -14.17 -6.58
N ARG A 19 -1.56 -14.83 -6.30
CA ARG A 19 -1.67 -16.00 -5.42
C ARG A 19 -1.03 -15.78 -4.04
N ARG A 20 -1.12 -14.55 -3.55
CA ARG A 20 -0.66 -14.15 -2.22
C ARG A 20 -1.84 -14.18 -1.23
N PRO A 21 -1.59 -14.47 0.05
CA PRO A 21 -2.59 -14.35 1.10
C PRO A 21 -3.09 -12.91 1.23
N ASN A 22 -4.33 -12.76 1.69
CA ASN A 22 -4.97 -11.45 1.74
C ASN A 22 -4.21 -10.50 2.70
N PRO A 23 -4.03 -9.22 2.34
CA PRO A 23 -3.40 -8.24 3.23
C PRO A 23 -4.17 -8.16 4.55
N LYS A 24 -3.42 -8.19 5.66
CA LYS A 24 -3.94 -8.00 7.01
C LYS A 24 -3.79 -6.54 7.41
N PHE A 25 -4.90 -5.89 7.70
CA PHE A 25 -4.94 -4.54 8.24
C PHE A 25 -5.00 -4.64 9.75
N LYS A 26 -4.09 -3.94 10.43
CA LYS A 26 -4.10 -3.85 11.89
C LYS A 26 -4.00 -2.39 12.30
N SER A 27 -5.00 -1.91 13.04
CA SER A 27 -4.97 -0.57 13.61
C SER A 27 -3.86 -0.51 14.66
N LEU A 28 -3.18 0.63 14.71
CA LEU A 28 -2.27 1.01 15.76
C LEU A 28 -3.00 2.09 16.57
N ASP A 29 -3.64 1.65 17.64
CA ASP A 29 -4.46 2.51 18.51
C ASP A 29 -3.58 3.31 19.51
N ASN A 30 -2.27 3.06 19.49
CA ASN A 30 -1.26 3.65 20.38
C ASN A 30 -0.38 4.70 19.67
N VAL A 31 -0.96 5.47 18.74
CA VAL A 31 -0.20 6.50 18.02
C VAL A 31 -0.35 7.82 18.77
N LYS A 32 0.77 8.37 19.24
CA LYS A 32 0.83 9.72 19.83
C LYS A 32 1.10 10.74 18.73
N PRO A 33 0.45 11.93 18.75
CA PRO A 33 -0.45 12.46 19.77
C PRO A 33 -1.87 11.86 19.72
N ALA A 34 -2.59 11.91 20.85
CA ALA A 34 -3.95 11.36 20.98
C ALA A 34 -4.90 11.96 19.94
N GLY A 35 -5.66 11.11 19.24
CA GLY A 35 -6.57 11.52 18.15
C GLY A 35 -6.02 11.28 16.73
N HIS A 36 -4.88 10.61 16.60
CA HIS A 36 -4.38 10.13 15.31
C HIS A 36 -4.45 8.60 15.24
N PHE A 37 -4.91 8.10 14.10
CA PHE A 37 -4.98 6.70 13.76
C PHE A 37 -3.89 6.37 12.75
N LYS A 38 -3.29 5.20 12.93
CA LYS A 38 -2.32 4.65 11.99
C LYS A 38 -2.68 3.21 11.73
N TYR A 39 -2.67 2.79 10.48
CA TYR A 39 -2.89 1.40 10.12
C TYR A 39 -1.59 0.79 9.65
N ARG A 40 -1.32 -0.43 10.10
CA ARG A 40 -0.29 -1.28 9.50
C ARG A 40 -0.94 -2.28 8.57
N VAL A 41 -0.45 -2.36 7.35
CA VAL A 41 -0.79 -3.41 6.39
C VAL A 41 0.31 -4.45 6.44
N ILE A 42 -0.08 -5.71 6.61
CA ILE A 42 0.83 -6.85 6.65
C ILE A 42 0.51 -7.69 5.42
N ILE A 43 1.48 -7.83 4.52
CA ILE A 43 1.37 -8.65 3.33
C ILE A 43 2.34 -9.80 3.47
N GLN A 44 1.81 -11.01 3.61
CA GLN A 44 2.67 -12.21 3.63
C GLN A 44 3.00 -12.61 2.19
N ASP A 45 4.27 -12.86 1.92
CA ASP A 45 4.71 -13.26 0.58
C ASP A 45 4.57 -14.78 0.39
N ALA A 46 3.70 -15.20 -0.54
CA ALA A 46 3.48 -16.62 -0.83
C ALA A 46 4.70 -17.33 -1.46
N LYS A 47 5.62 -16.60 -2.11
CA LYS A 47 6.89 -17.19 -2.60
C LYS A 47 7.87 -17.39 -1.44
N ALA A 48 7.81 -16.54 -0.42
CA ALA A 48 8.62 -16.68 0.79
C ALA A 48 8.18 -17.86 1.66
N ILE A 49 6.85 -18.10 1.77
CA ILE A 49 6.30 -19.32 2.38
C ILE A 49 6.82 -20.58 1.66
N LYS A 50 6.91 -20.56 0.32
CA LYS A 50 7.50 -21.67 -0.46
C LYS A 50 9.00 -21.87 -0.26
N ARG A 51 9.73 -20.85 0.20
CA ARG A 51 11.19 -20.93 0.47
C ARG A 51 11.52 -21.04 1.97
N GLY A 52 10.51 -21.20 2.84
CA GLY A 52 10.72 -21.26 4.30
C GLY A 52 11.21 -19.95 4.92
N GLY A 53 11.10 -18.83 4.19
CA GLY A 53 11.48 -17.50 4.68
C GLY A 53 10.24 -16.73 5.11
N ASP A 54 10.16 -16.37 6.38
CA ASP A 54 9.18 -15.41 6.88
C ASP A 54 9.53 -14.01 6.32
N ASN A 55 8.95 -13.67 5.16
CA ASN A 55 9.07 -12.33 4.57
C ASN A 55 7.68 -11.68 4.59
N ASP A 56 7.15 -11.50 5.80
CA ASP A 56 6.00 -10.64 6.02
C ASP A 56 6.43 -9.19 5.78
N LEU A 57 5.82 -8.55 4.78
CA LEU A 57 6.05 -7.14 4.50
C LEU A 57 5.08 -6.30 5.32
N PHE A 58 5.63 -5.48 6.21
CA PHE A 58 4.87 -4.54 7.02
C PHE A 58 4.95 -3.16 6.38
N PHE A 59 3.80 -2.65 5.96
CA PHE A 59 3.65 -1.31 5.40
C PHE A 59 2.88 -0.44 6.38
N VAL A 60 3.55 0.59 6.89
CA VAL A 60 2.96 1.57 7.78
C VAL A 60 3.17 2.94 7.14
N PRO A 61 2.10 3.67 6.80
CA PRO A 61 2.23 5.02 6.26
C PRO A 61 2.89 5.91 7.31
N ALA A 62 3.77 6.83 6.91
CA ALA A 62 4.43 7.73 7.86
C ALA A 62 3.41 8.68 8.50
N LEU A 63 2.42 9.12 7.71
CA LEU A 63 1.34 9.99 8.13
C LEU A 63 0.39 9.25 9.09
N ALA A 64 0.07 9.90 10.21
CA ALA A 64 -0.99 9.46 11.10
C ALA A 64 -2.14 10.45 10.96
N VAL A 65 -3.33 9.96 10.65
CA VAL A 65 -4.49 10.81 10.29
C VAL A 65 -5.59 10.65 11.32
N SER A 66 -6.42 11.66 11.49
CA SER A 66 -7.48 11.65 12.50
C SER A 66 -8.71 10.80 12.11
N ASN A 67 -8.73 10.24 10.89
CA ASN A 67 -9.82 9.40 10.39
C ASN A 67 -9.34 7.96 10.18
N ASP A 68 -10.01 6.98 10.78
CA ASP A 68 -9.57 5.58 10.73
C ASP A 68 -9.66 5.00 9.30
N GLU A 69 -10.71 5.34 8.57
CA GLU A 69 -10.88 4.90 7.18
C GLU A 69 -9.76 5.45 6.30
N GLN A 70 -9.40 6.73 6.47
CA GLN A 70 -8.32 7.35 5.70
C GLN A 70 -6.97 6.69 6.05
N ALA A 71 -6.72 6.40 7.34
CA ALA A 71 -5.51 5.73 7.78
C ALA A 71 -5.36 4.35 7.12
N LYS A 72 -6.46 3.60 7.04
CA LYS A 72 -6.50 2.30 6.36
C LYS A 72 -6.24 2.42 4.86
N GLU A 73 -6.85 3.39 4.20
CA GLU A 73 -6.70 3.59 2.76
C GLU A 73 -5.30 4.06 2.38
N GLU A 74 -4.68 4.96 3.14
CA GLU A 74 -3.28 5.36 2.92
C GLU A 74 -2.31 4.20 3.13
N ALA A 75 -2.52 3.41 4.18
CA ALA A 75 -1.70 2.23 4.43
C ALA A 75 -1.86 1.19 3.30
N ALA A 76 -3.08 1.02 2.78
CA ALA A 76 -3.35 0.15 1.64
C ALA A 76 -2.71 0.67 0.34
N LEU A 77 -2.77 1.98 0.10
CA LEU A 77 -2.19 2.64 -1.06
C LEU A 77 -0.67 2.44 -1.07
N LEU A 78 -0.02 2.65 0.07
CA LEU A 78 1.43 2.46 0.22
C LEU A 78 1.82 0.99 -0.02
N ALA A 79 1.11 0.05 0.60
CA ALA A 79 1.30 -1.37 0.34
C ALA A 79 1.15 -1.73 -1.15
N LEU A 80 0.13 -1.19 -1.82
CA LEU A 80 -0.15 -1.44 -3.23
C LEU A 80 0.96 -0.85 -4.12
N LEU A 81 1.44 0.36 -3.78
CA LEU A 81 2.55 1.05 -4.46
C LEU A 81 3.81 0.20 -4.44
N HIS A 82 4.17 -0.33 -3.27
CA HIS A 82 5.36 -1.15 -3.10
C HIS A 82 5.25 -2.52 -3.80
N LEU A 83 4.07 -3.14 -3.79
CA LEU A 83 3.86 -4.41 -4.48
C LEU A 83 3.83 -4.26 -6.00
N THR A 84 3.31 -3.14 -6.49
CA THR A 84 3.04 -2.94 -7.91
C THR A 84 3.45 -1.56 -8.43
N PRO A 85 4.73 -1.17 -8.27
CA PRO A 85 5.22 0.11 -8.80
C PRO A 85 5.15 0.15 -10.33
N ASN A 86 5.07 -1.02 -10.97
CA ASN A 86 4.99 -1.19 -12.42
C ASN A 86 3.57 -1.32 -13.00
N LEU A 87 2.50 -1.40 -12.18
CA LEU A 87 1.13 -1.40 -12.73
C LEU A 87 0.50 -0.01 -12.68
N PRO A 88 -0.18 0.42 -13.77
CA PRO A 88 -0.91 1.68 -13.81
C PRO A 88 -2.27 1.56 -13.09
N HIS A 89 -2.24 1.48 -11.75
CA HIS A 89 -3.44 1.52 -10.90
C HIS A 89 -4.08 2.92 -10.83
N GLU A 90 -3.39 3.96 -11.32
CA GLU A 90 -3.88 5.35 -11.41
C GLU A 90 -5.21 5.48 -12.16
N ARG A 91 -5.53 4.57 -13.08
CA ARG A 91 -6.80 4.63 -13.83
C ARG A 91 -8.01 4.17 -13.03
N LYS A 92 -7.76 3.45 -11.91
CA LYS A 92 -8.78 2.87 -11.05
C LYS A 92 -8.87 3.55 -9.70
N LEU A 93 -7.88 4.35 -9.32
CA LEU A 93 -7.91 5.08 -8.05
C LEU A 93 -8.82 6.31 -8.16
N PRO A 94 -9.61 6.63 -7.13
CA PRO A 94 -10.29 7.91 -7.03
C PRO A 94 -9.30 9.05 -6.80
N ASP A 95 -9.63 10.25 -7.28
CA ASP A 95 -8.95 11.48 -6.88
C ASP A 95 -9.40 11.85 -5.45
N PRO A 96 -8.49 12.22 -4.52
CA PRO A 96 -7.09 12.65 -4.72
C PRO A 96 -6.01 11.55 -4.63
N TYR A 97 -6.35 10.31 -4.23
CA TYR A 97 -5.37 9.23 -4.01
C TYR A 97 -4.59 8.85 -5.29
N LYS A 98 -5.24 8.98 -6.46
CA LYS A 98 -4.60 8.82 -7.76
C LYS A 98 -3.40 9.75 -7.93
N THR A 99 -3.55 11.02 -7.57
CA THR A 99 -2.49 12.02 -7.70
C THR A 99 -1.30 11.66 -6.80
N THR A 100 -1.56 11.26 -5.55
CA THR A 100 -0.54 10.76 -4.63
C THR A 100 0.17 9.52 -5.18
N TRP A 101 -0.57 8.56 -5.72
CA TRP A 101 0.00 7.36 -6.37
C TRP A 101 0.96 7.74 -7.50
N LEU A 102 0.51 8.61 -8.41
CA LEU A 102 1.30 9.01 -9.57
C LEU A 102 2.60 9.70 -9.17
N ASN A 103 2.54 10.61 -8.18
CA ASN A 103 3.71 11.30 -7.64
C ASN A 103 4.69 10.33 -6.98
N THR A 104 4.18 9.35 -6.22
CA THR A 104 5.03 8.35 -5.57
C THR A 104 5.66 7.39 -6.59
N VAL A 105 4.92 6.91 -7.59
CA VAL A 105 5.48 6.07 -8.68
C VAL A 105 6.55 6.81 -9.47
N LYS A 106 6.31 8.09 -9.80
CA LYS A 106 7.30 8.96 -10.45
C LYS A 106 8.56 9.09 -9.59
N SER A 107 8.41 9.32 -8.28
CA SER A 107 9.54 9.40 -7.34
C SER A 107 10.32 8.09 -7.28
N ILE A 108 9.64 6.93 -7.13
CA ILE A 108 10.29 5.61 -7.09
C ILE A 108 11.10 5.34 -8.36
N LYS A 109 10.52 5.68 -9.53
CA LYS A 109 11.19 5.51 -10.82
C LYS A 109 12.40 6.43 -10.99
N GLN A 110 12.38 7.62 -10.40
CA GLN A 110 13.54 8.51 -10.36
C GLN A 110 14.64 7.98 -9.43
N SER A 111 14.30 7.37 -8.29
CA SER A 111 15.27 6.81 -7.34
C SER A 111 16.01 5.58 -7.87
N SER A 112 15.42 4.82 -8.80
CA SER A 112 15.99 3.57 -9.32
C SER A 112 16.94 3.75 -10.51
N ASN A 113 17.23 4.98 -10.94
CA ASN A 113 18.24 5.24 -11.96
C ASN A 113 19.56 5.56 -11.22
N PRO A 114 20.50 4.61 -11.03
CA PRO A 114 21.82 4.97 -10.55
C PRO A 114 22.41 5.92 -11.58
N MET A 115 22.67 7.15 -11.15
CA MET A 115 23.46 8.09 -11.92
C MET A 115 24.79 7.41 -12.24
N PRO A 116 25.18 7.27 -13.51
CA PRO A 116 26.53 6.83 -13.84
C PRO A 116 27.49 7.93 -13.34
N SER A 117 28.44 7.55 -12.51
CA SER A 117 29.61 8.37 -12.20
C SER A 117 30.84 7.51 -12.42
#